data_AF-A0A094FHX0-F1
#
_entry.id   AF-A0A094FHX0-F1
#
_cell.length_a   1.000
_cell.length_b   1.000
_cell.length_c   1.000
_cell.angle_alpha   90.00
_cell.angle_beta   90.00
_cell.angle_gamma   90.00
#
_symmetry.space_group_name_H-M   'P 1'
#
loop_
_entity.id
_entity.type
_entity.pdbx_description
1 polymer ?
#
loop_
_entity_poly.entity_id
_entity_poly.type
_entity_poly.pdbx_seq_one_letter_code
_entity_poly.pdbx_strand_id
1 'polypeptide(L)'
;LILTHHGERHPLLTHPHPTLTAQGATQLFSAGSLIRSRYLTCPGSSPQTAFVPLQGLQRDYLDSQRVEVLAGPEQYTVASAWAFLQGLYPPVVGGEGKGKGKGGKEVEAPLGGYQYGRVETAGAADWNSVWIAGNERCPYHALSTAHQMNTTTYLNTTLASAPFYASTTPTLFRGLIPDPMVSYRHAAELYEYAAYAKLHNDTVATKLPTSSLKRLRALAAKRMWGVYGVRGTGAEAGEEDDHEWFGLMKPIAGRTFAERLVSGAVYGVLCHLRARRARCAV
;
A
#
# COMPACT_ATOMS: atom_id res chain seq x y z
N LEU A 1 5.11 13.10 4.31
CA LEU A 1 4.20 12.13 3.68
C LEU A 1 4.95 10.84 3.44
N ILE A 2 4.37 9.70 3.81
CA ILE A 2 4.89 8.37 3.50
C ILE A 2 3.76 7.59 2.84
N LEU A 3 4.01 7.01 1.68
CA LEU A 3 3.14 6.05 1.05
C LEU A 3 3.79 4.68 1.15
N THR A 4 3.06 3.73 1.70
CA THR A 4 3.49 2.34 1.74
C THR A 4 2.37 1.45 1.26
N HIS A 5 2.74 0.43 0.49
CA HIS A 5 1.82 -0.65 0.19
C HIS A 5 1.71 -1.57 1.41
N HIS A 6 0.63 -2.32 1.50
CA HIS A 6 0.51 -3.37 2.51
C HIS A 6 1.56 -4.46 2.30
N GLY A 7 1.85 -5.21 3.37
CA GLY A 7 2.77 -6.34 3.31
C GLY A 7 2.18 -7.52 2.58
N GLU A 8 2.96 -8.58 2.43
CA GLU A 8 2.43 -9.85 1.97
C GLU A 8 1.20 -10.27 2.80
N ARG A 9 0.14 -10.65 2.09
CA ARG A 9 -1.11 -11.15 2.66
C ARG A 9 -1.48 -12.45 2.00
N HIS A 10 -2.43 -13.17 2.61
CA HIS A 10 -3.04 -14.32 1.95
C HIS A 10 -3.73 -13.89 0.64
N PRO A 11 -3.62 -14.67 -0.46
CA PRO A 11 -4.16 -14.27 -1.76
C PRO A 11 -5.68 -14.18 -1.80
N LEU A 12 -6.22 -13.18 -2.52
CA LEU A 12 -7.69 -12.95 -2.62
C LEU A 12 -8.44 -14.13 -3.22
N LEU A 13 -7.87 -14.78 -4.24
CA LEU A 13 -8.57 -15.84 -4.98
C LEU A 13 -8.78 -17.11 -4.16
N THR A 14 -8.03 -17.28 -3.07
CA THR A 14 -8.13 -18.46 -2.19
C THR A 14 -8.61 -18.12 -0.78
N HIS A 15 -8.58 -16.84 -0.39
CA HIS A 15 -8.99 -16.38 0.94
C HIS A 15 -9.98 -15.21 0.79
N PRO A 16 -11.29 -15.43 1.01
CA PRO A 16 -12.31 -14.39 0.87
C PRO A 16 -12.14 -13.25 1.89
N HIS A 17 -11.48 -13.53 3.02
CA HIS A 17 -11.08 -12.54 4.02
C HIS A 17 -9.57 -12.65 4.24
N PRO A 18 -8.76 -12.07 3.33
CA PRO A 18 -7.31 -12.21 3.42
C PRO A 18 -6.77 -11.50 4.65
N THR A 19 -5.78 -12.10 5.28
CA THR A 19 -5.09 -11.53 6.43
C THR A 19 -3.61 -11.32 6.14
N LEU A 20 -2.98 -10.38 6.83
CA LEU A 20 -1.54 -10.15 6.77
C LEU A 20 -0.78 -11.41 7.21
N THR A 21 0.28 -11.77 6.49
CA THR A 21 1.14 -12.90 6.87
C THR A 21 2.23 -12.42 7.84
N ALA A 22 2.89 -13.35 8.52
CA ALA A 22 4.05 -13.01 9.35
C ALA A 22 5.20 -12.40 8.52
N GLN A 23 5.38 -12.88 7.28
CA GLN A 23 6.31 -12.30 6.30
C GLN A 23 5.92 -10.85 5.99
N GLY A 24 4.64 -10.57 5.73
CA GLY A 24 4.12 -9.24 5.48
C GLY A 24 4.32 -8.28 6.65
N ALA A 25 4.04 -8.73 7.88
CA ALA A 25 4.31 -7.94 9.07
C ALA A 25 5.80 -7.61 9.20
N THR A 26 6.69 -8.58 8.95
CA THR A 26 8.14 -8.36 8.98
C THR A 26 8.59 -7.35 7.94
N GLN A 27 8.06 -7.42 6.70
CA GLN A 27 8.35 -6.46 5.64
C GLN A 27 8.02 -5.01 6.08
N LEU A 28 6.87 -4.81 6.72
CA LEU A 28 6.43 -3.47 7.14
C LEU A 28 7.18 -2.99 8.37
N PHE A 29 7.47 -3.88 9.31
CA PHE A 29 8.37 -3.58 10.43
C PHE A 29 9.75 -3.12 9.95
N SER A 30 10.34 -3.83 8.99
CA SER A 30 11.62 -3.43 8.38
C SER A 30 11.50 -2.09 7.66
N ALA A 31 10.42 -1.86 6.89
CA ALA A 31 10.18 -0.59 6.23
C ALA A 31 10.08 0.58 7.23
N GLY A 32 9.32 0.41 8.31
CA GLY A 32 9.21 1.40 9.39
C GLY A 32 10.56 1.68 10.05
N SER A 33 11.35 0.64 10.29
CA SER A 33 12.69 0.75 10.87
C SER A 33 13.66 1.54 9.97
N LEU A 34 13.56 1.35 8.65
CA LEU A 34 14.34 2.13 7.67
C LEU A 34 13.93 3.62 7.65
N ILE A 35 12.64 3.91 7.79
CA ILE A 35 12.15 5.28 7.89
C ILE A 35 12.60 5.91 9.21
N ARG A 36 12.55 5.18 10.33
CA ARG A 36 13.08 5.63 11.63
C ARG A 36 14.55 6.00 11.53
N SER A 37 15.38 5.11 10.98
CA SER A 37 16.82 5.34 10.86
C SER A 37 17.13 6.58 10.02
N ARG A 38 16.35 6.78 8.96
CA ARG A 38 16.49 7.91 8.04
C ARG A 38 16.02 9.25 8.62
N TYR A 39 14.88 9.29 9.30
CA TYR A 39 14.18 10.54 9.61
C TYR A 39 14.07 10.87 11.09
N LEU A 40 14.36 9.93 12.00
CA LEU A 40 14.27 10.15 13.45
C LEU A 40 15.62 10.03 14.15
N THR A 41 16.40 8.97 13.87
CA THR A 41 17.62 8.71 14.65
C THR A 41 18.91 9.18 13.99
N CYS A 42 18.95 9.25 12.65
CA CYS A 42 20.11 9.63 11.82
C CYS A 42 21.45 9.05 12.33
N PRO A 43 21.96 7.94 11.74
CA PRO A 43 23.28 7.47 12.09
C PRO A 43 24.29 8.53 11.65
N GLY A 44 24.81 9.30 12.61
CA GLY A 44 25.83 10.30 12.34
C GLY A 44 26.95 9.67 11.51
N SER A 45 27.36 10.37 10.44
CA SER A 45 28.43 10.01 9.47
C SER A 45 28.07 9.11 8.27
N SER A 46 27.23 9.60 7.35
CA SER A 46 27.34 9.24 5.92
C SER A 46 27.41 10.52 5.06
N PRO A 47 28.53 10.81 4.36
CA PRO A 47 28.76 12.10 3.72
C PRO A 47 28.04 12.35 2.39
N GLN A 48 27.25 11.41 1.84
CA GLN A 48 26.74 11.56 0.46
C GLN A 48 25.21 11.65 0.30
N THR A 49 24.43 11.48 1.37
CA THR A 49 22.99 11.84 1.39
C THR A 49 22.65 12.39 2.78
N ALA A 50 22.67 13.71 2.96
CA ALA A 50 22.44 14.33 4.26
C ALA A 50 21.04 13.96 4.79
N PHE A 51 21.00 12.99 5.70
CA PHE A 51 19.80 12.57 6.39
C PHE A 51 19.52 13.59 7.50
N VAL A 52 18.46 14.37 7.34
CA VAL A 52 18.07 15.40 8.31
C VAL A 52 16.91 14.85 9.14
N PRO A 53 17.06 14.75 10.48
CA PRO A 53 15.94 14.44 11.36
C PRO A 53 14.80 15.43 11.13
N LEU A 54 13.58 14.91 10.99
CA LEU A 54 12.42 15.76 10.78
C LEU A 54 12.18 16.59 12.05
N GLN A 55 12.25 17.92 11.91
CA GLN A 55 11.94 18.81 13.01
C GLN A 55 10.46 18.68 13.40
N GLY A 56 10.21 18.65 14.71
CA GLY A 56 8.86 18.52 15.24
C GLY A 56 8.38 17.08 15.35
N LEU A 57 9.12 16.05 14.94
CA LEU A 57 8.81 14.68 15.36
C LEU A 57 9.61 14.30 16.60
N GLN A 58 8.99 13.51 17.45
CA GLN A 58 9.62 13.01 18.66
C GLN A 58 10.45 11.80 18.30
N ARG A 59 11.66 11.70 18.84
CA ARG A 59 12.59 10.64 18.43
C ARG A 59 12.14 9.29 18.95
N ASP A 60 11.77 9.22 20.23
CA ASP A 60 11.62 7.96 20.95
C ASP A 60 10.16 7.62 21.21
N TYR A 61 9.27 8.62 21.32
CA TYR A 61 7.86 8.41 21.60
C TYR A 61 6.95 8.82 20.45
N LEU A 62 5.87 8.07 20.29
CA LEU A 62 4.84 8.31 19.28
C LEU A 62 3.84 9.36 19.77
N ASP A 63 3.93 10.57 19.20
CA ASP A 63 2.94 11.62 19.39
C ASP A 63 1.80 11.49 18.35
N SER A 64 0.64 11.03 18.80
CA SER A 64 -0.56 10.86 17.96
C SER A 64 -1.16 12.19 17.46
N GLN A 65 -0.67 13.35 17.92
CA GLN A 65 -1.02 14.65 17.35
C GLN A 65 -0.12 15.06 16.18
N ARG A 66 1.03 14.41 16.01
CA ARG A 66 2.02 14.74 14.97
C ARG A 66 2.18 13.65 13.91
N VAL A 67 1.71 12.44 14.21
CA VAL A 67 1.70 11.31 13.28
C VAL A 67 0.26 10.92 13.00
N GLU A 68 -0.19 11.19 11.79
CA GLU A 68 -1.48 10.73 11.26
C GLU A 68 -1.23 9.54 10.33
N VAL A 69 -1.99 8.47 10.52
CA VAL A 69 -1.94 7.27 9.68
C VAL A 69 -3.33 6.96 9.21
N LEU A 70 -3.51 6.90 7.89
CA LEU A 70 -4.77 6.56 7.24
C LEU A 70 -4.58 5.28 6.41
N ALA A 71 -5.48 4.31 6.58
CA ALA A 71 -5.44 3.02 5.88
C ALA A 71 -6.84 2.59 5.40
N GLY A 72 -6.89 1.66 4.46
CA GLY A 72 -8.12 0.93 4.14
C GLY A 72 -8.56 0.06 5.32
N PRO A 73 -9.87 -0.28 5.43
CA PRO A 73 -10.42 -1.01 6.57
C PRO A 73 -10.04 -2.50 6.60
N GLU A 74 -9.41 -3.02 5.55
CA GLU A 74 -9.07 -4.43 5.44
C GLU A 74 -8.06 -4.86 6.52
N GLN A 75 -8.18 -6.09 7.02
CA GLN A 75 -7.31 -6.55 8.11
C GLN A 75 -5.82 -6.40 7.75
N TYR A 76 -5.45 -6.70 6.51
CA TYR A 76 -4.05 -6.66 6.08
C TYR A 76 -3.50 -5.24 5.93
N THR A 77 -4.32 -4.25 5.58
CA THR A 77 -3.89 -2.85 5.48
C THR A 77 -3.68 -2.25 6.86
N VAL A 78 -4.63 -2.48 7.77
CA VAL A 78 -4.54 -1.98 9.17
C VAL A 78 -3.39 -2.66 9.91
N ALA A 79 -3.26 -3.99 9.79
CA ALA A 79 -2.15 -4.72 10.41
C ALA A 79 -0.79 -4.29 9.83
N SER A 80 -0.73 -3.98 8.53
CA SER A 80 0.48 -3.45 7.88
C SER A 80 0.87 -2.08 8.47
N ALA A 81 -0.12 -1.21 8.70
CA ALA A 81 0.11 0.11 9.30
C ALA A 81 0.65 -0.03 10.73
N TRP A 82 0.10 -0.93 11.55
CA TRP A 82 0.64 -1.19 12.88
C TRP A 82 2.03 -1.82 12.86
N ALA A 83 2.29 -2.79 11.99
CA ALA A 83 3.63 -3.37 11.84
C ALA A 83 4.66 -2.32 11.40
N PHE A 84 4.27 -1.40 10.52
CA PHE A 84 5.10 -0.26 10.14
C PHE A 84 5.38 0.66 11.33
N LEU A 85 4.36 0.98 12.12
CA LEU A 85 4.52 1.81 13.32
C LEU A 85 5.39 1.13 14.39
N GLN A 86 5.34 -0.19 14.53
CA GLN A 86 6.25 -0.96 15.40
C GLN A 86 7.72 -0.76 15.01
N GLY A 87 8.02 -0.70 13.72
CA GLY A 87 9.37 -0.39 13.24
C GLY A 87 9.74 1.09 13.37
N LEU A 88 8.78 1.98 13.14
CA LEU A 88 9.00 3.43 13.19
C LEU A 88 9.21 3.95 14.62
N TYR A 89 8.43 3.42 15.57
CA TYR A 89 8.44 3.72 16.99
C TYR A 89 8.47 2.41 17.79
N PRO A 90 9.67 1.83 17.99
CA PRO A 90 9.82 0.59 18.74
C PRO A 90 9.41 0.74 20.21
N PRO A 91 9.23 -0.36 20.95
CA PRO A 91 8.89 -0.32 22.36
C PRO A 91 9.89 0.50 23.19
N VAL A 92 9.39 1.28 24.15
CA VAL A 92 10.20 2.13 25.03
C VAL A 92 10.20 1.56 26.43
N VAL A 93 11.40 1.22 26.92
CA VAL A 93 11.60 0.67 28.27
C VAL A 93 12.07 1.79 29.20
N GLY A 94 11.41 1.96 30.36
CA GLY A 94 11.82 2.91 31.40
C GLY A 94 11.29 4.35 31.25
N GLY A 95 11.30 5.09 32.37
CA GLY A 95 11.13 6.55 32.47
C GLY A 95 9.86 7.15 31.86
N GLU A 96 9.86 7.34 30.55
CA GLU A 96 8.82 8.04 29.79
C GLU A 96 7.78 7.10 29.16
N GLY A 97 8.11 5.80 29.00
CA GLY A 97 7.18 4.77 28.50
C GLY A 97 6.29 4.13 29.57
N LYS A 98 6.45 4.55 30.83
CA LYS A 98 5.73 3.99 31.98
C LYS A 98 4.68 4.97 32.51
N GLY A 99 3.45 4.49 32.63
CA GLY A 99 2.40 5.22 33.34
C GLY A 99 2.65 5.22 34.84
N LYS A 100 2.30 6.30 35.54
CA LYS A 100 2.34 6.32 37.01
C LYS A 100 1.11 5.60 37.56
N GLY A 101 1.31 4.43 38.16
CA GLY A 101 0.28 3.71 38.89
C GLY A 101 0.01 4.33 40.26
N LYS A 102 -1.14 3.97 40.85
CA LYS A 102 -1.48 4.35 42.23
C LYS A 102 -0.37 3.89 43.18
N GLY A 103 0.15 4.80 44.00
CA GLY A 103 1.25 4.52 44.94
C GLY A 103 2.66 4.63 44.34
N GLY A 104 2.83 5.28 43.19
CA GLY A 104 4.15 5.60 42.63
C GLY A 104 4.85 4.43 41.94
N LYS A 105 4.18 3.26 41.82
CA LYS A 105 4.68 2.14 41.02
C LYS A 105 4.58 2.50 39.54
N GLU A 106 5.71 2.42 38.84
CA GLU A 106 5.73 2.57 37.40
C GLU A 106 5.05 1.36 36.74
N VAL A 107 4.12 1.61 35.83
CA VAL A 107 3.42 0.57 35.05
C VAL A 107 3.93 0.63 33.62
N GLU A 108 4.58 -0.44 33.19
CA GLU A 108 5.03 -0.60 31.81
C GLU A 108 3.89 -1.06 30.92
N ALA A 109 3.82 -0.51 29.70
CA ALA A 109 2.85 -0.98 28.71
C ALA A 109 3.15 -2.45 28.32
N PRO A 110 2.13 -3.24 27.93
CA PRO A 110 2.33 -4.61 27.46
C PRO A 110 3.33 -4.72 26.30
N LEU A 111 3.79 -5.95 26.02
CA LEU A 111 4.75 -6.24 24.95
C LEU A 111 6.08 -5.46 25.09
N GLY A 112 6.53 -5.23 26.34
CA GLY A 112 7.81 -4.61 26.64
C GLY A 112 7.85 -3.09 26.38
N GLY A 113 6.75 -2.39 26.65
CA GLY A 113 6.66 -0.94 26.41
C GLY A 113 6.14 -0.57 25.02
N TYR A 114 5.31 -1.42 24.41
CA TYR A 114 4.79 -1.15 23.06
C TYR A 114 3.98 0.15 22.99
N GLN A 115 4.19 0.90 21.91
CA GLN A 115 3.56 2.19 21.68
C GLN A 115 2.34 2.04 20.76
N TYR A 116 1.17 2.48 21.24
CA TYR A 116 -0.10 2.34 20.53
C TYR A 116 -0.36 3.56 19.63
N GLY A 117 0.02 3.44 18.36
CA GLY A 117 -0.28 4.47 17.38
C GLY A 117 -1.73 4.48 16.91
N ARG A 118 -2.27 5.68 16.70
CA ARG A 118 -3.59 5.85 16.08
C ARG A 118 -3.49 5.56 14.58
N VAL A 119 -4.22 4.54 14.15
CA VAL A 119 -4.45 4.23 12.74
C VAL A 119 -5.92 4.50 12.46
N GLU A 120 -6.19 5.49 11.63
CA GLU A 120 -7.53 5.79 11.14
C GLU A 120 -7.82 4.93 9.91
N THR A 121 -9.01 4.36 9.86
CA THR A 121 -9.45 3.51 8.76
C THR A 121 -10.57 4.19 7.99
N ALA A 122 -10.42 4.33 6.68
CA ALA A 122 -11.47 4.86 5.83
C ALA A 122 -12.04 3.76 4.94
N GLY A 123 -13.12 3.13 5.39
CA GLY A 123 -13.87 2.18 4.60
C GLY A 123 -14.68 2.85 3.50
N ALA A 124 -15.19 2.07 2.55
CA ALA A 124 -15.78 2.63 1.34
C ALA A 124 -17.03 3.54 1.57
N ALA A 125 -17.67 3.48 2.75
CA ALA A 125 -18.76 4.41 3.13
C ALA A 125 -18.27 5.70 3.80
N ASP A 126 -17.01 5.79 4.17
CA ASP A 126 -16.37 6.98 4.72
C ASP A 126 -15.99 7.94 3.59
N TRP A 127 -16.26 9.23 3.78
CA TRP A 127 -15.84 10.28 2.86
C TRP A 127 -14.31 10.33 2.71
N ASN A 128 -13.56 9.94 3.73
CA ASN A 128 -12.11 9.87 3.69
C ASN A 128 -11.57 8.79 2.74
N SER A 129 -12.39 7.81 2.34
CA SER A 129 -11.96 6.72 1.47
C SER A 129 -11.51 7.23 0.10
N VAL A 130 -12.06 8.36 -0.35
CA VAL A 130 -11.69 8.99 -1.63
C VAL A 130 -10.21 9.31 -1.72
N TRP A 131 -9.56 9.56 -0.58
CA TRP A 131 -8.16 9.95 -0.52
C TRP A 131 -7.19 8.79 -0.63
N ILE A 132 -7.60 7.57 -0.30
CA ILE A 132 -6.73 6.38 -0.33
C ILE A 132 -7.20 5.33 -1.36
N ALA A 133 -8.48 5.36 -1.73
CA ALA A 133 -9.16 4.40 -2.57
C ALA A 133 -10.21 5.09 -3.46
N GLY A 134 -9.87 6.24 -4.04
CA GLY A 134 -10.78 7.06 -4.86
C GLY A 134 -11.37 6.36 -6.10
N ASN A 135 -10.86 5.19 -6.46
CA ASN A 135 -11.35 4.32 -7.53
C ASN A 135 -12.49 3.36 -7.10
N GLU A 136 -12.55 2.90 -5.84
CA GLU A 136 -13.37 1.74 -5.43
C GLU A 136 -14.88 1.96 -5.50
N ARG A 137 -15.35 3.21 -5.43
CA ARG A 137 -16.77 3.57 -5.59
C ARG A 137 -16.98 4.68 -6.60
N CYS A 138 -16.13 4.72 -7.62
CA CYS A 138 -16.28 5.66 -8.73
C CYS A 138 -16.94 4.94 -9.91
N PRO A 139 -18.24 5.18 -10.21
CA PRO A 139 -18.91 4.56 -11.35
C PRO A 139 -18.18 4.82 -12.67
N TYR A 140 -17.58 6.01 -12.79
CA TYR A 140 -16.83 6.39 -13.97
C TYR A 140 -15.49 5.64 -14.11
N HIS A 141 -14.81 5.33 -13.01
CA HIS A 141 -13.65 4.44 -13.03
C HIS A 141 -14.05 3.00 -13.40
N ALA A 142 -15.18 2.52 -12.88
CA ALA A 142 -15.72 1.21 -13.23
C ALA A 142 -16.05 1.12 -14.73
N LEU A 143 -16.69 2.16 -15.29
CA LEU A 143 -16.96 2.27 -16.73
C LEU A 143 -15.67 2.32 -17.55
N SER A 144 -14.64 3.05 -17.09
CA SER A 144 -13.33 3.08 -17.74
C SER A 144 -12.65 1.70 -17.75
N THR A 145 -12.72 1.00 -16.61
CA THR A 145 -12.20 -0.37 -16.49
C THR A 145 -12.95 -1.34 -17.41
N ALA A 146 -14.27 -1.20 -17.51
CA ALA A 146 -15.11 -2.01 -18.41
C ALA A 146 -14.81 -1.69 -19.89
N HIS A 147 -14.64 -0.41 -20.25
CA HIS A 147 -14.25 -0.02 -21.60
C HIS A 147 -12.90 -0.63 -21.98
N GLN A 148 -11.93 -0.63 -21.07
CA GLN A 148 -10.63 -1.24 -21.30
C GLN A 148 -10.73 -2.71 -21.71
N MET A 149 -11.70 -3.45 -21.17
CA MET A 149 -11.93 -4.86 -21.54
C MET A 149 -12.43 -5.05 -22.97
N ASN A 150 -12.95 -4.00 -23.61
CA ASN A 150 -13.41 -4.05 -25.00
C ASN A 150 -12.33 -3.57 -26.00
N THR A 151 -11.19 -3.06 -25.53
CA THR A 151 -10.11 -2.60 -26.40
C THR A 151 -9.44 -3.75 -27.14
N THR A 152 -8.93 -3.44 -28.33
CA THR A 152 -8.20 -4.42 -29.15
C THR A 152 -7.00 -4.98 -28.40
N THR A 153 -6.28 -4.15 -27.65
CA THR A 153 -5.13 -4.58 -26.84
C THR A 153 -5.51 -5.58 -25.76
N TYR A 154 -6.62 -5.38 -25.05
CA TYR A 154 -7.08 -6.32 -24.04
C TYR A 154 -7.46 -7.66 -24.66
N LEU A 155 -8.25 -7.63 -25.75
CA LEU A 155 -8.70 -8.84 -26.45
C LEU A 155 -7.51 -9.64 -27.00
N ASN A 156 -6.57 -8.97 -27.68
CA ASN A 156 -5.36 -9.60 -28.21
C ASN A 156 -4.48 -10.19 -27.10
N THR A 157 -4.31 -9.47 -25.99
CA THR A 157 -3.53 -9.97 -24.85
C THR A 157 -4.20 -11.17 -24.18
N THR A 158 -5.53 -11.16 -24.08
CA THR A 158 -6.32 -12.28 -23.54
C THR A 158 -6.14 -13.52 -24.41
N LEU A 159 -6.32 -13.40 -25.73
CA LEU A 159 -6.13 -14.49 -26.68
C LEU A 159 -4.69 -15.03 -26.62
N ALA A 160 -3.70 -14.15 -26.67
CA ALA A 160 -2.28 -14.53 -26.70
C ALA A 160 -1.79 -15.14 -25.38
N SER A 161 -2.43 -14.84 -24.24
CA SER A 161 -2.06 -15.39 -22.93
C SER A 161 -2.83 -16.64 -22.54
N ALA A 162 -3.92 -16.99 -23.25
CA ALA A 162 -4.74 -18.15 -22.92
C ALA A 162 -3.96 -19.49 -22.91
N PRO A 163 -3.10 -19.80 -23.90
CA PRO A 163 -2.31 -21.05 -23.87
C PRO A 163 -1.34 -21.12 -22.68
N PHE A 164 -0.80 -19.97 -22.27
CA PHE A 164 0.10 -19.87 -21.11
C PHE A 164 -0.63 -20.12 -19.79
N TYR A 165 -1.84 -19.58 -19.63
CA TYR A 165 -2.66 -19.86 -18.47
C TYR A 165 -3.09 -21.34 -18.42
N ALA A 166 -3.49 -21.91 -19.56
CA ALA A 166 -3.83 -23.32 -19.68
C ALA A 166 -2.67 -24.23 -19.26
N SER A 167 -1.43 -23.94 -19.69
CA SER A 167 -0.26 -24.75 -19.33
C SER A 167 0.19 -24.58 -17.87
N THR A 168 -0.09 -23.43 -17.25
CA THR A 168 0.28 -23.16 -15.84
C THR A 168 -0.76 -23.71 -14.85
N THR A 169 -2.02 -23.86 -15.28
CA THR A 169 -3.15 -24.31 -14.44
C THR A 169 -2.88 -25.62 -13.70
N PRO A 170 -2.41 -26.72 -14.34
CA PRO A 170 -2.20 -28.00 -13.66
C PRO A 170 -1.25 -27.93 -12.46
N THR A 171 -0.22 -27.09 -12.55
CA THR A 171 0.84 -26.99 -11.54
C THR A 171 0.47 -26.02 -10.42
N LEU A 172 -0.30 -24.98 -10.74
CA LEU A 172 -0.46 -23.82 -9.85
C LEU A 172 -1.89 -23.59 -9.38
N PHE A 173 -2.89 -23.75 -10.25
CA PHE A 173 -4.24 -23.27 -10.00
C PHE A 173 -5.28 -24.39 -9.83
N ARG A 174 -4.97 -25.60 -10.32
CA ARG A 174 -5.89 -26.75 -10.31
C ARG A 174 -6.43 -27.03 -8.91
N GLY A 175 -7.76 -27.06 -8.79
CA GLY A 175 -8.47 -27.36 -7.55
C GLY A 175 -8.45 -26.24 -6.51
N LEU A 176 -7.81 -25.10 -6.80
CA LEU A 176 -7.70 -23.96 -5.90
C LEU A 176 -8.40 -22.72 -6.46
N ILE A 177 -8.31 -22.51 -7.77
CA ILE A 177 -8.94 -21.39 -8.48
C ILE A 177 -9.82 -21.99 -9.58
N PRO A 178 -11.10 -21.61 -9.67
CA PRO A 178 -11.97 -22.08 -10.74
C PRO A 178 -11.40 -21.75 -12.12
N ASP A 179 -11.42 -22.71 -13.05
CA ASP A 179 -10.88 -22.54 -14.41
C ASP A 179 -11.34 -21.25 -15.13
N PRO A 180 -12.62 -20.81 -15.04
CA PRO A 180 -13.05 -19.54 -15.66
C PRO A 180 -12.35 -18.30 -15.11
N MET A 181 -11.83 -18.36 -13.88
CA MET A 181 -11.08 -17.27 -13.27
C MET A 181 -9.61 -17.25 -13.69
N VAL A 182 -9.08 -18.34 -14.26
CA VAL A 182 -7.70 -18.42 -14.74
C VAL A 182 -7.57 -17.76 -16.12
N SER A 183 -7.71 -16.43 -16.16
CA SER A 183 -7.66 -15.64 -17.38
C SER A 183 -6.94 -14.31 -17.18
N TYR A 184 -6.64 -13.62 -18.29
CA TYR A 184 -6.01 -12.29 -18.25
C TYR A 184 -6.80 -11.27 -17.43
N ARG A 185 -8.12 -11.46 -17.29
CA ARG A 185 -8.98 -10.63 -16.46
C ARG A 185 -8.48 -10.51 -15.02
N HIS A 186 -8.02 -11.63 -14.45
CA HIS A 186 -7.56 -11.79 -13.08
C HIS A 186 -6.03 -11.85 -12.99
N ALA A 187 -5.32 -11.29 -13.97
CA ALA A 187 -3.87 -11.42 -14.06
C ALA A 187 -3.12 -10.95 -12.80
N ALA A 188 -3.61 -9.90 -12.13
CA ALA A 188 -3.00 -9.37 -10.91
C ALA A 188 -3.13 -10.35 -9.75
N GLU A 189 -4.33 -10.87 -9.53
CA GLU A 189 -4.64 -11.78 -8.43
C GLU A 189 -4.02 -13.18 -8.66
N LEU A 190 -3.96 -13.63 -9.92
CA LEU A 190 -3.25 -14.86 -10.30
C LEU A 190 -1.74 -14.74 -10.06
N TYR A 191 -1.14 -13.59 -10.38
CA TYR A 191 0.27 -13.34 -10.06
C TYR A 191 0.51 -13.25 -8.56
N GLU A 192 -0.36 -12.56 -7.82
CA GLU A 192 -0.27 -12.46 -6.35
C GLU A 192 -0.29 -13.87 -5.73
N TYR A 193 -1.24 -14.71 -6.13
CA TYR A 193 -1.29 -16.11 -5.71
C TYR A 193 -0.01 -16.87 -6.09
N ALA A 194 0.48 -16.72 -7.32
CA ALA A 194 1.69 -17.40 -7.78
C ALA A 194 2.93 -17.03 -6.99
N ALA A 195 3.10 -15.74 -6.69
CA ALA A 195 4.21 -15.22 -5.90
C ALA A 195 4.15 -15.72 -4.45
N TYR A 196 2.96 -15.72 -3.86
CA TYR A 196 2.71 -16.29 -2.53
C TYR A 196 3.02 -17.79 -2.52
N ALA A 197 2.46 -18.57 -3.43
CA ALA A 197 2.67 -20.02 -3.50
C ALA A 197 4.13 -20.38 -3.76
N LYS A 198 4.87 -19.56 -4.53
CA LYS A 198 6.32 -19.75 -4.72
C LYS A 198 7.11 -19.65 -3.42
N LEU A 199 6.66 -18.83 -2.46
CA LEU A 199 7.33 -18.65 -1.17
C LEU A 199 6.86 -19.66 -0.12
N HIS A 200 5.59 -20.05 -0.15
CA HIS A 200 4.94 -20.80 0.93
C HIS A 200 4.62 -22.28 0.61
N ASN A 201 4.80 -22.71 -0.64
CA ASN A 201 4.51 -24.08 -1.05
C ASN A 201 5.70 -24.70 -1.77
N ASP A 202 6.36 -25.68 -1.12
CA ASP A 202 7.56 -26.36 -1.64
C ASP A 202 7.37 -26.97 -3.02
N THR A 203 6.18 -27.51 -3.30
CA THR A 203 5.87 -28.11 -4.60
C THR A 203 5.83 -27.05 -5.70
N VAL A 204 5.24 -25.88 -5.42
CA VAL A 204 5.22 -24.76 -6.36
C VAL A 204 6.60 -24.11 -6.44
N ALA A 205 7.31 -23.98 -5.32
CA ALA A 205 8.67 -23.48 -5.24
C ALA A 205 9.63 -24.27 -6.14
N THR A 206 9.49 -25.60 -6.19
CA THR A 206 10.32 -26.46 -7.03
C THR A 206 9.84 -26.55 -8.48
N LYS A 207 8.53 -26.67 -8.71
CA LYS A 207 7.98 -26.96 -10.05
C LYS A 207 7.66 -25.74 -10.90
N LEU A 208 7.41 -24.57 -10.31
CA LEU A 208 7.06 -23.37 -11.07
C LEU A 208 8.33 -22.72 -11.66
N PRO A 209 8.49 -22.68 -13.00
CA PRO A 209 9.66 -22.05 -13.61
C PRO A 209 9.69 -20.54 -13.34
N THR A 210 10.90 -20.00 -13.15
CA THR A 210 11.11 -18.56 -12.95
C THR A 210 10.58 -17.74 -14.15
N SER A 211 10.66 -18.28 -15.37
CA SER A 211 10.09 -17.67 -16.57
C SER A 211 8.56 -17.54 -16.50
N SER A 212 7.85 -18.56 -16.00
CA SER A 212 6.40 -18.52 -15.81
C SER A 212 6.00 -17.47 -14.78
N LEU A 213 6.71 -17.37 -13.65
CA LEU A 213 6.45 -16.33 -12.65
C LEU A 213 6.71 -14.92 -13.21
N LYS A 214 7.78 -14.73 -13.98
CA LYS A 214 8.04 -13.47 -14.70
C LYS A 214 6.95 -13.13 -15.70
N ARG A 215 6.43 -14.13 -16.43
CA ARG A 215 5.34 -13.93 -17.40
C ARG A 215 4.03 -13.55 -16.71
N LEU A 216 3.69 -14.19 -15.59
CA LEU A 216 2.54 -13.81 -14.75
C LEU A 216 2.69 -12.36 -14.26
N ARG A 217 3.87 -11.98 -13.77
CA ARG A 217 4.17 -10.60 -13.35
C ARG A 217 3.97 -9.60 -14.48
N ALA A 218 4.45 -9.92 -15.68
CA ALA A 218 4.31 -9.04 -16.84
C ALA A 218 2.84 -8.87 -17.26
N LEU A 219 2.05 -9.94 -17.23
CA LEU A 219 0.61 -9.88 -17.52
C LEU A 219 -0.13 -9.07 -16.45
N ALA A 220 0.18 -9.29 -15.16
CA ALA A 220 -0.34 -8.50 -14.05
C ALA A 220 -0.03 -7.01 -14.20
N ALA A 221 1.22 -6.67 -14.46
CA ALA A 221 1.66 -5.29 -14.68
C ALA A 221 0.93 -4.65 -15.87
N LYS A 222 0.81 -5.37 -17.00
CA LYS A 222 0.06 -4.89 -18.17
C LYS A 222 -1.43 -4.68 -17.83
N ARG A 223 -2.04 -5.58 -17.06
CA ARG A 223 -3.44 -5.44 -16.63
C ARG A 223 -3.63 -4.21 -15.73
N MET A 224 -2.75 -4.01 -14.74
CA MET A 224 -2.79 -2.84 -13.85
C MET A 224 -2.55 -1.54 -14.61
N TRP A 225 -1.63 -1.53 -15.57
CA TRP A 225 -1.40 -0.38 -16.45
C TRP A 225 -2.64 -0.06 -17.28
N GLY A 226 -3.33 -1.06 -17.84
CA GLY A 226 -4.57 -0.82 -18.58
C GLY A 226 -5.67 -0.17 -17.73
N VAL A 227 -5.75 -0.51 -16.44
CA VAL A 227 -6.76 0.02 -15.51
C VAL A 227 -6.43 1.43 -15.01
N TYR A 228 -5.18 1.67 -14.60
CA TYR A 228 -4.80 2.89 -13.87
C TYR A 228 -3.84 3.80 -14.63
N GLY A 229 -3.13 3.27 -15.62
CA GLY A 229 -2.10 3.96 -16.38
C GLY A 229 -2.70 4.96 -17.37
N VAL A 230 -2.00 6.08 -17.54
CA VAL A 230 -2.31 7.11 -18.54
C VAL A 230 -1.01 7.46 -19.25
N ARG A 231 -1.06 7.64 -20.57
CA ARG A 231 0.07 8.18 -21.32
C ARG A 231 0.30 9.64 -20.92
N GLY A 232 1.51 9.97 -20.47
CA GLY A 232 1.98 11.35 -20.46
C GLY A 232 2.20 11.85 -21.89
N THR A 233 2.33 13.17 -22.08
CA THR A 233 2.78 13.77 -23.33
C THR A 233 4.22 13.31 -23.63
N GLY A 234 4.39 12.17 -24.31
CA GLY A 234 5.71 11.64 -24.70
C GLY A 234 5.93 10.11 -24.66
N ALA A 235 4.89 9.27 -24.57
CA ALA A 235 5.05 7.81 -24.58
C ALA A 235 4.90 7.18 -25.99
N GLU A 236 5.75 6.19 -26.31
CA GLU A 236 5.90 5.54 -27.62
C GLU A 236 4.61 4.90 -28.20
N ALA A 237 4.55 4.90 -29.54
CA ALA A 237 3.46 4.41 -30.39
C ALA A 237 3.22 2.88 -30.27
N GLY A 238 1.95 2.47 -30.25
CA GLY A 238 1.58 1.04 -30.37
C GLY A 238 0.38 0.56 -29.55
N GLU A 239 -0.11 1.32 -28.57
CA GLU A 239 -1.34 1.03 -27.82
C GLU A 239 -2.40 2.08 -28.18
N GLU A 240 -3.64 1.62 -28.39
CA GLU A 240 -4.80 2.42 -28.84
C GLU A 240 -5.01 3.62 -27.89
N ASP A 241 -5.14 4.83 -28.44
CA ASP A 241 -5.35 6.01 -27.61
C ASP A 241 -6.72 5.92 -26.95
N ASP A 242 -6.74 6.01 -25.61
CA ASP A 242 -7.98 6.06 -24.88
C ASP A 242 -8.75 7.31 -25.29
N HIS A 243 -10.08 7.17 -25.47
CA HIS A 243 -10.95 8.34 -25.53
C HIS A 243 -10.64 9.24 -24.33
N GLU A 244 -10.49 10.55 -24.57
CA GLU A 244 -9.99 11.54 -23.61
C GLU A 244 -10.60 11.37 -22.20
N TRP A 245 -11.90 11.12 -22.15
CA TRP A 245 -12.63 10.86 -20.93
C TRP A 245 -12.13 9.65 -20.12
N PHE A 246 -11.84 8.51 -20.77
CA PHE A 246 -11.31 7.33 -20.09
C PHE A 246 -9.90 7.60 -19.56
N GLY A 247 -9.08 8.32 -20.33
CA GLY A 247 -7.75 8.77 -19.90
C GLY A 247 -7.80 9.65 -18.65
N LEU A 248 -8.84 10.48 -18.49
CA LEU A 248 -9.05 11.27 -17.27
C LEU A 248 -9.49 10.43 -16.06
N MET A 249 -10.19 9.31 -16.28
CA MET A 249 -10.78 8.51 -15.20
C MET A 249 -9.87 7.40 -14.66
N LYS A 250 -8.97 6.84 -15.48
CA LYS A 250 -8.01 5.80 -15.04
C LYS A 250 -7.19 6.19 -13.80
N PRO A 251 -6.62 7.41 -13.70
CA PRO A 251 -5.77 7.78 -12.57
C PRO A 251 -6.55 8.45 -11.43
N ILE A 252 -7.88 8.28 -11.35
CA ILE A 252 -8.73 9.05 -10.43
C ILE A 252 -8.28 8.92 -8.97
N ALA A 253 -7.89 7.73 -8.53
CA ALA A 253 -7.38 7.51 -7.17
C ALA A 253 -6.09 8.29 -6.88
N GLY A 254 -5.20 8.38 -7.87
CA GLY A 254 -3.98 9.18 -7.77
C GLY A 254 -4.28 10.68 -7.74
N ARG A 255 -5.27 11.13 -8.52
CA ARG A 255 -5.72 12.54 -8.55
C ARG A 255 -6.37 12.97 -7.24
N THR A 256 -7.28 12.16 -6.71
CA THR A 256 -7.93 12.47 -5.43
C THR A 256 -6.92 12.49 -4.29
N PHE A 257 -6.01 11.52 -4.25
CA PHE A 257 -4.91 11.53 -3.28
C PHE A 257 -4.04 12.79 -3.40
N ALA A 258 -3.62 13.16 -4.62
CA ALA A 258 -2.80 14.35 -4.86
C ALA A 258 -3.51 15.63 -4.41
N GLU A 259 -4.83 15.73 -4.64
CA GLU A 259 -5.64 16.85 -4.16
C GLU A 259 -5.59 16.97 -2.63
N ARG A 260 -5.75 15.88 -1.87
CA ARG A 260 -5.62 15.92 -0.39
C ARG A 260 -4.29 16.53 0.05
N LEU A 261 -3.20 16.20 -0.65
CA LEU A 261 -1.88 16.72 -0.31
C LEU A 261 -1.76 18.22 -0.55
N VAL A 262 -2.27 18.69 -1.70
CA VAL A 262 -2.21 20.11 -2.06
C VAL A 262 -3.13 20.91 -1.15
N SER A 263 -4.39 20.50 -0.97
CA SER A 263 -5.32 21.19 -0.08
C SER A 263 -4.84 21.14 1.38
N GLY A 264 -4.34 20.00 1.85
CA GLY A 264 -3.81 19.83 3.21
C GLY A 264 -2.57 20.69 3.48
N ALA A 265 -1.67 20.85 2.50
CA ALA A 265 -0.52 21.74 2.61
C ALA A 265 -0.95 23.21 2.71
N VAL A 266 -1.97 23.63 1.96
CA VAL A 266 -2.52 25.00 2.02
C VAL A 266 -3.15 25.30 3.39
N TYR A 267 -3.94 24.37 3.94
CA TYR A 267 -4.53 24.54 5.27
C TYR A 267 -3.50 24.47 6.41
N GLY A 268 -2.48 23.59 6.31
CA GLY A 268 -1.38 23.50 7.27
C GLY A 268 -0.53 24.78 7.35
N VAL A 269 -0.25 25.40 6.19
CA VAL A 269 0.46 26.68 6.12
C VAL A 269 -0.38 27.83 6.71
N LEU A 270 -1.69 27.88 6.42
CA LEU A 270 -2.59 28.89 7.01
C LEU A 270 -2.74 28.73 8.54
N CYS A 271 -2.84 27.50 9.05
CA CYS A 271 -2.91 27.24 10.49
C CYS A 271 -1.60 27.62 11.20
N HIS A 272 -0.44 27.34 10.59
CA HIS A 272 0.86 27.77 11.15
C HIS A 272 1.05 29.30 11.12
N LEU A 273 0.56 30.00 10.09
CA LEU A 273 0.57 31.46 10.03
C LEU A 273 -0.36 32.11 11.07
N ARG A 274 -1.51 31.49 11.36
CA ARG A 274 -2.40 31.93 12.46
C ARG A 274 -1.79 31.67 13.84
N ALA A 275 -1.13 30.53 14.04
CA ALA A 275 -0.48 30.20 15.32
C ALA A 275 0.73 31.10 15.64
N ARG A 276 1.45 31.59 14.62
CA ARG A 276 2.56 32.55 14.81
C ARG A 276 2.11 34.00 15.06
N ARG A 277 0.86 34.37 14.73
CA ARG A 277 0.32 35.71 15.03
C ARG A 277 -0.32 35.85 16.42
N ALA A 278 -0.44 34.77 17.19
CA ALA A 278 -1.11 34.77 18.50
C ALA A 278 -0.16 34.92 19.71
N ARG A 279 1.13 35.24 19.51
CA ARG A 279 2.07 35.55 20.60
C ARG A 279 2.89 36.81 20.28
N CYS A 280 2.30 37.97 20.54
CA CYS A 280 2.96 39.26 20.82
C CYS A 280 1.87 40.29 21.17
N ALA A 281 1.42 40.26 22.44
CA ALA A 281 0.61 41.21 23.22
C ALA A 281 0.07 40.34 24.38
N VAL A 282 0.51 40.47 25.63
CA VAL A 282 0.80 41.63 26.49
C VAL A 282 2.06 41.36 27.29
#